data_AF-A0A1B6CMQ3-F1
#
_entry.id   AF-A0A1B6CMQ3-F1
#
_cell.length_a   1.000
_cell.length_b   1.000
_cell.length_c   1.000
_cell.angle_alpha   90.00
_cell.angle_beta   90.00
_cell.angle_gamma   90.00
#
_symmetry.space_group_name_H-M   'P 1'
#
loop_
_entity.id
_entity.type
_entity.pdbx_description
1 polymer ?
#
loop_
_entity_poly.entity_id
_entity_poly.type
_entity_poly.pdbx_seq_one_letter_code
_entity_poly.pdbx_strand_id
1 'polypeptide(L)'
;ILKSFALIWVIAFIFAIKMLLCWTDIDLFCPWNAQLMYVELIVGTFTPIVFIGVAYILIGLKINKSKDTFKELTNCEYSTEGKMSRGGNITVVLLAEHLLCYTPNSMFRCLNYNNVLDKSHPHFNRFCFTITTVLYNVSKTINPVIYFTMSG
;
A
#
# COMPACT_ATOMS: atom_id res chain seq x y z
N ILE A 1 -12.45 -18.43 -3.51
CA ILE A 1 -12.49 -16.95 -3.53
C ILE A 1 -13.20 -16.40 -2.29
N LEU A 2 -14.50 -16.65 -2.07
CA LEU A 2 -15.23 -16.13 -0.88
C LEU A 2 -14.59 -16.48 0.47
N LYS A 3 -14.14 -17.73 0.68
CA LYS A 3 -13.49 -18.15 1.94
C LYS A 3 -12.19 -17.37 2.23
N SER A 4 -11.42 -17.04 1.19
CA SER A 4 -10.17 -16.27 1.31
C SER A 4 -10.45 -14.80 1.61
N PHE A 5 -11.51 -14.21 1.03
CA PHE A 5 -11.93 -12.84 1.34
C PHE A 5 -12.40 -12.71 2.78
N ALA A 6 -13.23 -13.64 3.28
CA ALA A 6 -13.69 -13.63 4.67
C ALA A 6 -12.51 -13.68 5.66
N LEU A 7 -11.49 -14.49 5.37
CA LEU A 7 -10.29 -14.57 6.20
C LEU A 7 -9.53 -13.24 6.27
N ILE A 8 -9.37 -12.54 5.14
CA ILE A 8 -8.71 -11.22 5.10
C ILE A 8 -9.46 -10.21 5.97
N TRP A 9 -10.79 -10.19 5.89
CA TRP A 9 -11.62 -9.31 6.71
C TRP A 9 -11.50 -9.61 8.21
N VAL A 10 -11.50 -10.89 8.59
CA VAL A 10 -11.33 -11.30 9.99
C VAL A 10 -9.96 -10.88 10.52
N ILE A 11 -8.89 -11.10 9.75
CA ILE A 11 -7.53 -10.67 10.13
C ILE A 11 -7.46 -9.15 10.29
N ALA A 12 -8.02 -8.39 9.34
CA ALA A 12 -8.05 -6.93 9.39
C ALA A 12 -8.84 -6.42 10.61
N PHE A 13 -9.97 -7.05 10.92
CA PHE A 13 -10.80 -6.70 12.08
C PHE A 13 -10.08 -6.95 13.40
N ILE A 14 -9.42 -8.09 13.56
CA ILE A 14 -8.62 -8.41 14.76
C ILE A 14 -7.50 -7.37 14.94
N PHE A 15 -6.84 -6.99 13.84
CA PHE A 15 -5.78 -5.98 13.88
C PHE A 15 -6.31 -4.60 14.30
N ALA A 16 -7.46 -4.19 13.75
CA ALA A 16 -8.11 -2.92 14.09
C ALA A 16 -8.58 -2.87 15.56
N ILE A 17 -9.14 -3.96 16.09
CA ILE A 17 -9.53 -4.04 17.51
C ILE A 17 -8.31 -3.87 18.40
N LYS A 18 -7.19 -4.54 18.11
CA LYS A 18 -5.97 -4.39 18.92
C LYS A 18 -5.49 -2.95 18.95
N MET A 19 -5.50 -2.27 17.80
CA MET A 19 -5.13 -0.85 17.72
C MET A 19 -6.09 0.04 18.50
N LEU A 20 -7.39 -0.23 18.44
CA LEU A 20 -8.41 0.52 19.18
C LEU A 20 -8.24 0.36 20.70
N LEU A 21 -8.05 -0.88 21.18
CA LEU A 21 -7.86 -1.17 22.61
C LEU A 21 -6.60 -0.49 23.16
N CYS A 22 -5.51 -0.52 22.39
CA CYS A 22 -4.27 0.19 22.73
C CYS A 22 -4.41 1.72 22.76
N TRP A 23 -5.44 2.27 22.11
CA TRP A 23 -5.76 3.70 22.13
C TRP A 23 -6.63 4.09 23.34
N THR A 24 -7.44 3.16 23.85
CA THR A 24 -8.34 3.41 24.99
C THR A 24 -7.68 3.20 26.35
N ASP A 25 -6.60 2.43 26.42
CA ASP A 25 -5.83 2.29 27.66
C ASP A 25 -5.02 3.57 27.92
N ILE A 26 -5.40 4.28 28.98
CA ILE A 26 -4.88 5.60 29.42
C ILE A 26 -3.43 5.53 29.94
N ASP A 27 -2.81 4.35 29.97
CA ASP A 27 -1.44 4.19 30.43
C ASP A 27 -0.44 4.69 29.37
N LEU A 28 -0.01 5.94 29.58
CA LEU A 28 0.88 6.78 28.78
C LEU A 28 2.24 6.15 28.35
N PHE A 29 2.54 4.90 28.72
CA PHE A 29 3.83 4.25 28.48
C PHE A 29 3.70 2.76 28.19
N CYS A 30 2.75 2.34 27.34
CA CYS A 30 2.73 0.96 26.87
C CYS A 30 3.74 0.78 25.71
N PRO A 31 4.88 0.07 25.89
CA PRO A 31 5.88 -0.17 24.83
C PRO A 31 5.30 -0.94 23.63
N TRP A 32 4.15 -1.59 23.83
CA TRP A 32 3.36 -2.26 22.80
C TRP A 32 2.84 -1.30 21.73
N ASN A 33 2.67 -0.01 22.03
CA ASN A 33 2.20 0.98 21.06
C ASN A 33 3.23 1.23 19.95
N ALA A 34 4.52 1.32 20.28
CA ALA A 34 5.55 1.49 19.26
C ALA A 34 5.67 0.25 18.36
N GLN A 35 5.66 -0.95 18.96
CA GLN A 35 5.71 -2.21 18.22
C GLN A 35 4.52 -2.39 17.28
N LEU A 36 3.30 -2.07 17.74
CA LEU A 36 2.10 -2.14 16.91
C LEU A 36 2.14 -1.16 15.74
N MET A 37 2.68 0.04 15.92
CA MET A 37 2.88 1.00 14.82
C MET A 37 3.89 0.47 13.79
N TYR A 38 4.98 -0.17 14.23
CA TYR A 38 5.92 -0.83 13.31
C TYR A 38 5.27 -1.99 12.55
N VAL A 39 4.43 -2.79 13.22
CA VAL A 39 3.69 -3.87 12.56
C VAL A 39 2.70 -3.28 11.55
N GLU A 40 1.99 -2.20 11.87
CA GLU A 40 1.13 -1.48 10.93
C GLU A 40 1.91 -0.98 9.72
N LEU A 41 3.10 -0.39 9.93
CA LEU A 41 3.95 0.09 8.84
C LEU A 41 4.44 -1.07 7.96
N ILE A 42 4.96 -2.15 8.54
CA ILE A 42 5.52 -3.27 7.78
C ILE A 42 4.42 -4.08 7.07
N VAL A 43 3.40 -4.50 7.82
CA VAL A 43 2.35 -5.39 7.31
C VAL A 43 1.29 -4.61 6.54
N GLY A 44 0.95 -3.41 6.99
CA GLY A 44 -0.09 -2.58 6.39
C GLY A 44 0.39 -1.72 5.22
N THR A 45 1.68 -1.39 5.15
CA THR A 45 2.22 -0.51 4.08
C THR A 45 3.23 -1.24 3.19
N PHE A 46 4.31 -1.79 3.76
CA PHE A 46 5.39 -2.35 2.94
C PHE A 46 5.09 -3.71 2.32
N THR A 47 4.42 -4.59 3.06
CA THR A 47 4.10 -5.94 2.57
C THR A 47 3.19 -5.91 1.34
N PRO A 48 2.11 -5.11 1.29
CA PRO A 48 1.28 -4.95 0.09
C PRO A 48 2.08 -4.41 -1.10
N ILE A 49 2.92 -3.40 -0.90
CA ILE A 49 3.79 -2.83 -1.95
C ILE A 49 4.68 -3.92 -2.54
N VAL A 50 5.40 -4.67 -1.71
CA VAL A 50 6.32 -5.72 -2.15
C VAL A 50 5.56 -6.82 -2.87
N PHE A 51 4.43 -7.27 -2.31
CA PHE A 51 3.64 -8.35 -2.89
C PHE A 51 3.07 -7.94 -4.27
N ILE A 52 2.49 -6.75 -4.38
CA ILE A 52 1.97 -6.23 -5.65
C ILE A 52 3.12 -6.05 -6.65
N GLY A 53 4.22 -5.41 -6.24
CA GLY A 53 5.37 -5.18 -7.11
C GLY A 53 5.95 -6.48 -7.67
N VAL A 54 6.20 -7.48 -6.80
CA VAL A 54 6.72 -8.79 -7.23
C VAL A 54 5.71 -9.52 -8.12
N ALA A 55 4.43 -9.53 -7.76
CA ALA A 55 3.40 -10.19 -8.57
C ALA A 55 3.36 -9.63 -10.00
N TYR A 56 3.41 -8.31 -10.16
CA TYR A 56 3.38 -7.68 -11.48
C TYR A 56 4.68 -7.84 -12.26
N ILE A 57 5.85 -7.84 -11.60
CA ILE A 57 7.13 -8.20 -12.24
C ILE A 57 7.05 -9.62 -12.79
N LEU A 58 6.55 -10.58 -12.00
CA LEU A 58 6.39 -11.97 -12.44
C LEU A 58 5.40 -12.12 -13.60
N ILE A 59 4.28 -11.38 -13.57
CA ILE A 59 3.31 -11.34 -14.68
C ILE A 59 3.99 -10.77 -15.93
N GLY A 60 4.74 -9.68 -15.81
CA GLY A 60 5.48 -9.06 -16.91
C GLY A 60 6.50 -10.02 -17.54
N LEU A 61 7.31 -10.68 -16.71
CA LEU A 61 8.29 -11.68 -17.16
C LEU A 61 7.62 -12.88 -17.85
N LYS A 62 6.52 -13.38 -17.30
CA LYS A 62 5.78 -14.51 -17.89
C LYS A 62 5.21 -14.16 -19.26
N ILE A 63 4.63 -12.97 -19.41
CA ILE A 63 4.07 -12.53 -20.68
C ILE A 63 5.18 -12.32 -21.71
N ASN A 64 6.31 -11.68 -21.34
CA ASN A 64 7.44 -11.50 -22.26
C ASN A 64 7.98 -12.85 -22.75
N LYS A 65 8.18 -13.82 -21.86
CA LYS A 65 8.58 -15.17 -22.23
C LYS A 65 7.60 -15.82 -23.22
N SER A 66 6.29 -15.65 -23.01
CA SER A 66 5.27 -16.13 -23.95
C SER A 66 5.30 -15.43 -25.31
N LYS A 67 5.66 -14.14 -25.37
CA LYS A 67 5.86 -13.42 -26.64
C LYS A 67 7.05 -13.97 -27.41
N ASP A 68 8.17 -14.20 -26.73
CA ASP A 68 9.39 -14.71 -27.35
C ASP A 68 9.12 -16.09 -27.97
N THR A 69 8.46 -16.98 -27.22
CA THR A 69 8.05 -18.31 -27.72
C THR A 69 7.06 -18.22 -28.90
N PHE A 70 6.11 -17.28 -28.88
CA PHE A 70 5.16 -17.12 -29.97
C PHE A 70 5.81 -16.56 -31.25
N LYS A 71 6.71 -15.58 -31.10
CA LYS A 71 7.48 -15.00 -32.22
C LYS A 71 8.37 -16.07 -32.87
N GLU A 72 8.99 -16.91 -32.06
CA GLU A 72 9.82 -18.04 -32.50
C GLU A 72 9.01 -19.12 -33.24
N LEU A 73 7.77 -19.39 -32.81
CA LEU A 73 6.91 -20.41 -33.44
C LEU A 73 6.19 -19.96 -34.71
N THR A 74 5.90 -18.66 -34.87
CA THR A 74 4.99 -18.18 -35.92
C THR A 74 5.62 -17.22 -36.93
N ASN A 75 6.86 -16.75 -36.70
CA ASN A 75 7.48 -15.64 -37.46
C ASN A 75 6.58 -14.39 -37.58
N CYS A 76 5.52 -14.30 -36.77
CA CYS A 76 4.57 -13.20 -36.74
C CYS A 76 4.77 -12.38 -35.49
N GLU A 77 4.71 -11.07 -35.63
CA GLU A 77 4.86 -10.16 -34.50
C GLU A 77 3.53 -10.03 -33.75
N TYR A 78 3.44 -10.65 -32.57
CA TYR A 78 2.24 -10.64 -31.76
C TYR A 78 2.08 -9.27 -31.06
N SER A 79 1.29 -8.37 -31.67
CA SER A 79 0.97 -7.04 -31.12
C SER A 79 0.16 -7.16 -29.82
N THR A 80 0.87 -7.26 -28.71
CA THR A 80 0.34 -7.23 -27.33
C THR A 80 0.65 -5.91 -26.61
N GLU A 81 1.24 -4.95 -27.32
CA GLU A 81 1.71 -3.68 -26.75
C GLU A 81 0.61 -2.92 -26.01
N GLY A 82 -0.64 -2.92 -26.52
CA GLY A 82 -1.74 -2.15 -25.93
C GLY A 82 -2.20 -2.62 -24.53
N LYS A 83 -2.34 -3.93 -24.31
CA LYS A 83 -2.83 -4.45 -23.00
C LYS A 83 -1.74 -4.49 -21.94
N MET A 84 -0.48 -4.68 -22.35
CA MET A 84 0.64 -4.82 -21.44
C MET A 84 1.22 -3.47 -20.99
N SER A 85 1.26 -2.48 -21.89
CA SER A 85 1.52 -1.07 -21.55
C SER A 85 0.54 -0.57 -20.49
N ARG A 86 -0.75 -0.91 -20.66
CA ARG A 86 -1.81 -0.53 -19.71
C ARG A 86 -1.59 -1.16 -18.34
N GLY A 87 -1.30 -2.47 -18.25
CA GLY A 87 -1.05 -3.17 -16.98
C GLY A 87 0.21 -2.68 -16.22
N GLY A 88 1.28 -2.34 -16.94
CA GLY A 88 2.48 -1.75 -16.36
C GLY A 88 2.21 -0.37 -15.77
N ASN A 89 1.56 0.51 -16.54
CA ASN A 89 1.20 1.86 -16.08
C ASN A 89 0.28 1.83 -14.86
N ILE A 90 -0.67 0.89 -14.82
CA ILE A 90 -1.58 0.66 -13.69
C ILE A 90 -0.83 0.34 -12.40
N THR A 91 0.16 -0.54 -12.48
CA THR A 91 0.96 -0.95 -11.32
C THR A 91 1.75 0.23 -10.77
N VAL A 92 2.34 1.02 -11.66
CA VAL A 92 3.07 2.23 -11.28
C VAL A 92 2.14 3.24 -10.60
N VAL A 93 0.92 3.42 -11.10
CA VAL A 93 -0.07 4.33 -10.48
C VAL A 93 -0.51 3.84 -9.10
N LEU A 94 -0.79 2.54 -8.93
CA LEU A 94 -1.15 1.96 -7.63
C LEU A 94 0.00 2.05 -6.63
N LEU A 95 1.23 1.75 -7.06
CA LEU A 95 2.41 1.87 -6.21
C LEU A 95 2.71 3.33 -5.84
N ALA A 96 2.57 4.26 -6.79
CA ALA A 96 2.75 5.69 -6.55
C ALA A 96 1.68 6.23 -5.60
N GLU A 97 0.42 5.85 -5.76
CA GLU A 97 -0.66 6.21 -4.82
C GLU A 97 -0.32 5.74 -3.40
N HIS A 98 0.08 4.47 -3.25
CA HIS A 98 0.40 3.91 -1.94
C HIS A 98 1.62 4.61 -1.31
N LEU A 99 2.67 4.84 -2.08
CA LEU A 99 3.91 5.49 -1.62
C LEU A 99 3.73 6.97 -1.29
N LEU A 100 2.87 7.69 -2.00
CA LEU A 100 2.66 9.13 -1.81
C LEU A 100 1.58 9.45 -0.78
N CYS A 101 0.55 8.59 -0.68
CA CYS A 101 -0.62 8.89 0.14
C CYS A 101 -0.65 8.08 1.44
N TYR A 102 -0.23 6.81 1.40
CA TYR A 102 -0.31 5.91 2.55
C TYR A 102 0.97 5.95 3.39
N THR A 103 2.12 5.76 2.75
CA THR A 103 3.43 5.64 3.42
C THR A 103 3.80 6.86 4.29
N PRO A 104 3.60 8.12 3.85
CA PRO A 104 3.99 9.26 4.68
C PRO A 104 3.21 9.34 5.99
N ASN A 105 1.92 8.96 5.99
CA ASN A 105 1.12 8.92 7.22
C ASN A 105 1.63 7.85 8.18
N SER A 106 1.81 6.62 7.69
CA SER A 106 2.31 5.49 8.50
C SER A 106 3.71 5.78 9.07
N MET A 107 4.62 6.32 8.25
CA MET A 107 5.96 6.71 8.70
C MET A 107 5.92 7.83 9.73
N PHE A 108 5.12 8.87 9.50
CA PHE A 108 5.04 10.00 10.43
C PHE A 108 4.47 9.57 11.78
N ARG A 109 3.46 8.70 11.80
CA ARG A 109 2.92 8.09 13.03
C ARG A 109 4.00 7.31 13.77
N CYS A 110 4.76 6.45 13.08
CA CYS A 110 5.89 5.75 13.70
C CYS A 110 6.93 6.71 14.29
N LEU A 111 7.37 7.71 13.54
CA LEU A 111 8.38 8.68 14.01
C LEU A 111 7.90 9.48 15.22
N ASN A 112 6.63 9.89 15.22
CA ASN A 112 6.02 10.63 16.33
C ASN A 112 5.91 9.75 17.59
N TYR A 113 5.45 8.51 17.46
CA TYR A 113 5.33 7.57 18.59
C TYR A 113 6.67 7.19 19.22
N ASN A 114 7.74 7.10 18.42
CA ASN A 114 9.07 6.78 18.92
C ASN A 114 9.80 8.01 19.50
N ASN A 115 9.13 9.17 19.65
CA ASN A 115 9.74 10.44 20.06
C ASN A 115 10.97 10.84 19.21
N VAL A 116 11.03 10.38 17.95
CA VAL A 116 12.12 10.70 17.02
C VAL A 116 11.95 12.11 16.45
N LEU A 117 10.71 12.58 16.36
CA LEU A 117 10.42 13.95 15.94
C LEU A 117 10.81 14.94 17.04
N ASP A 118 11.45 16.03 16.63
CA ASP A 118 11.86 17.08 17.53
C ASP A 118 10.65 17.72 18.22
N LYS A 119 10.60 17.62 19.55
CA LYS A 119 9.55 18.19 20.39
C LYS A 119 9.61 19.71 20.45
N SER A 120 10.72 20.31 20.03
CA SER A 120 10.90 21.77 20.02
C SER A 120 10.04 22.46 18.95
N HIS A 121 9.52 21.72 17.95
CA HIS A 121 8.72 22.27 16.84
C HIS A 121 7.32 21.63 16.75
N PRO A 122 6.47 21.77 17.79
CA PRO A 122 5.18 21.07 17.86
C PRO A 122 4.20 21.51 16.77
N HIS A 123 4.25 22.78 16.35
CA HIS A 123 3.39 23.30 15.27
C HIS A 123 3.73 22.68 13.91
N PHE A 124 5.02 22.51 13.62
CA PHE A 124 5.48 21.87 12.40
C PHE A 124 5.08 20.39 12.37
N ASN A 125 5.26 19.68 13.49
CA ASN A 125 4.86 18.27 13.58
C ASN A 125 3.34 18.10 13.40
N ARG A 126 2.54 18.98 13.99
CA ARG A 126 1.07 18.98 13.81
C ARG A 126 0.68 19.26 12.36
N PHE A 127 1.32 20.23 11.72
CA PHE A 127 1.10 20.54 10.31
C PHE A 127 1.41 19.34 9.40
N CYS A 128 2.56 18.70 9.57
CA CYS A 128 2.94 17.50 8.82
C CYS A 128 1.97 16.34 9.06
N PHE A 129 1.54 16.12 10.30
CA PHE A 129 0.52 15.12 10.63
C PHE A 129 -0.81 15.40 9.90
N THR A 130 -1.25 16.66 9.87
CA THR A 130 -2.47 17.04 9.16
C THR A 130 -2.34 16.79 7.66
N ILE A 131 -1.25 17.21 7.02
CA ILE A 131 -1.04 17.00 5.57
C ILE A 131 -1.03 15.52 5.23
N THR A 132 -0.24 14.72 5.95
CA THR A 132 -0.13 13.28 5.68
C THR A 132 -1.46 12.56 5.93
N THR A 133 -2.29 13.02 6.87
CA THR A 133 -3.65 12.49 7.08
C THR A 133 -4.62 12.88 5.97
N VAL A 134 -4.51 14.09 5.42
CA VAL A 134 -5.31 14.50 4.26
C VAL A 134 -4.95 13.64 3.05
N LEU A 135 -3.66 13.46 2.75
CA LEU A 135 -3.19 12.59 1.67
C LEU A 135 -3.70 11.15 1.82
N TYR A 136 -3.63 10.60 3.03
CA TYR A 136 -4.17 9.28 3.34
C TYR A 136 -5.67 9.14 3.05
N ASN A 137 -6.46 10.18 3.32
CA ASN A 137 -7.90 10.15 3.03
C ASN A 137 -8.21 10.38 1.54
N VAL A 138 -7.38 11.15 0.84
CA VAL A 138 -7.46 11.30 -0.63
C VAL A 138 -7.18 9.96 -1.33
N SER A 139 -6.25 9.17 -0.80
CA SER A 139 -6.00 7.80 -1.28
C SER A 139 -7.28 6.95 -1.35
N LYS A 140 -8.13 7.02 -0.32
CA LYS A 140 -9.40 6.28 -0.26
C LYS A 140 -10.39 6.69 -1.35
N THR A 141 -10.34 7.94 -1.83
CA THR A 141 -11.23 8.42 -2.89
C THR A 141 -10.68 8.15 -4.29
N ILE A 142 -9.36 8.11 -4.44
CA ILE A 142 -8.68 7.82 -5.71
C ILE A 142 -8.79 6.33 -6.07
N ASN A 143 -8.76 5.42 -5.09
CA ASN A 143 -8.77 3.98 -5.33
C ASN A 143 -9.94 3.50 -6.24
N PRO A 144 -11.21 3.85 -5.98
CA PRO A 144 -12.31 3.50 -6.89
C PRO A 144 -12.13 4.06 -8.31
N VAL A 145 -11.62 5.28 -8.45
CA VAL A 145 -11.38 5.93 -9.76
C VAL A 145 -10.32 5.18 -10.55
N ILE A 146 -9.22 4.82 -9.88
CA ILE A 146 -8.15 3.97 -10.40
C ILE A 146 -8.74 2.65 -10.91
N TYR A 147 -9.49 1.90 -10.11
CA TYR A 147 -10.07 0.63 -10.56
C TYR A 147 -11.14 0.78 -11.66
N PHE A 148 -11.94 1.85 -11.64
CA PHE A 148 -12.97 2.10 -12.65
C PHE A 148 -12.35 2.42 -14.01
N THR A 149 -11.36 3.32 -14.04
CA THR A 149 -10.58 3.66 -15.25
C THR A 149 -9.76 2.48 -15.78
N MET A 150 -9.50 1.46 -14.96
CA MET A 150 -8.86 0.21 -15.38
C MET A 150 -9.82 -0.75 -16.09
N SER A 151 -11.12 -0.73 -15.76
CA SER A 151 -12.11 -1.64 -16.30
C SER A 151 -12.72 -1.21 -17.64
N GLY A 152 -12.60 0.09 -17.97
CA GLY A 152 -13.15 0.71 -19.19
C GLY A 152 -12.32 0.54 -20.45
#